data_AF-A0A9R0K681-F1
#
_entry.id   AF-A0A9R0K681-F1
#
_cell.length_a   1.000
_cell.length_b   1.000
_cell.length_c   1.000
_cell.angle_alpha   90.00
_cell.angle_beta   90.00
_cell.angle_gamma   90.00
#
_symmetry.space_group_name_H-M   'P 1'
#
loop_
_entity.id
_entity.type
_entity.pdbx_description
1 polymer ?
#
loop_
_entity_poly.entity_id
_entity_poly.type
_entity_poly.pdbx_seq_one_letter_code
_entity_poly.pdbx_strand_id
1 'polypeptide(L)'
;MSKAFMEGVLELTEEERTAARKANVPFLRERLGIVGNNFLLSRAPDGTNILHLLMQAPAFEIKCVQREVEEFIKDALEIFPYLICQTDLNNNNPVHEFARRHDFPYWSSVLDLYYDYFTRSQKEASTNDVLLYHSPLQMKNVQGNMPLHLAILAEQVYCARALMELDNSVFGYINTRKETPLHLLCQCQETAVWCPMYEELAMKGIAAGAGVMQDIDGLTPFLRAAENHNFNMIKLLYSIYSLQKVSPYKRR
;
A
#
# COMPACT_ATOMS: atom_id res chain seq x y z
N MET A 1 8.70 15.83 14.04
CA MET A 1 10.14 15.62 14.28
C MET A 1 10.89 16.89 13.95
N SER A 2 11.76 17.37 14.84
CA SER A 2 12.47 18.64 14.67
C SER A 2 13.65 18.50 13.68
N LYS A 3 13.99 19.61 13.03
CA LYS A 3 15.10 19.77 12.07
C LYS A 3 16.46 19.26 12.59
N ALA A 4 16.61 19.12 13.91
CA ALA A 4 17.82 18.63 14.57
C ALA A 4 18.06 17.11 14.45
N PHE A 5 17.08 16.32 13.98
CA PHE A 5 17.28 14.87 13.73
C PHE A 5 17.88 14.58 12.34
N MET A 6 18.05 15.60 11.49
CA MET A 6 18.50 15.44 10.09
C MET A 6 20.02 15.59 9.92
N GLU A 7 20.77 16.03 10.93
CA GLU A 7 22.21 16.35 10.80
C GLU A 7 23.17 15.15 10.88
N GLY A 8 22.66 13.91 10.84
CA GLY A 8 23.49 12.69 10.86
C GLY A 8 23.03 11.58 9.93
N VAL A 9 22.06 11.84 9.05
CA VAL A 9 21.56 10.83 8.11
C VAL A 9 22.48 10.79 6.90
N LEU A 10 23.21 9.69 6.74
CA LEU A 10 23.97 9.42 5.52
C LEU A 10 23.05 9.53 4.30
N GLU A 11 23.50 10.23 3.27
CA GLU A 11 22.73 10.36 2.03
C GLU A 11 23.02 9.16 1.12
N LEU A 12 21.98 8.56 0.53
CA LEU A 12 22.15 7.51 -0.46
C LEU A 12 22.79 8.09 -1.73
N THR A 13 23.97 7.57 -2.09
CA THR A 13 24.65 7.95 -3.33
C THR A 13 23.81 7.57 -4.56
N GLU A 14 24.04 8.21 -5.71
CA GLU A 14 23.32 7.86 -6.94
C GLU A 14 23.57 6.39 -7.36
N GLU A 15 24.78 5.88 -7.08
CA GLU A 15 25.14 4.48 -7.33
C GLU A 15 24.32 3.52 -6.47
N GLU A 16 24.20 3.78 -5.17
CA GLU A 16 23.37 2.98 -4.24
C GLU A 16 21.88 3.07 -4.62
N ARG A 17 21.40 4.26 -5.00
CA ARG A 17 20.01 4.42 -5.47
C ARG A 17 19.73 3.65 -6.74
N THR A 18 20.65 3.69 -7.70
CA THR A 18 20.54 2.94 -8.95
C THR A 18 20.61 1.44 -8.72
N ALA A 19 21.51 0.98 -7.84
CA ALA A 19 21.61 -0.43 -7.47
C ALA A 19 20.31 -0.93 -6.83
N ALA A 20 19.71 -0.15 -5.92
CA ALA A 20 18.45 -0.48 -5.29
C ALA A 20 17.29 -0.57 -6.28
N ARG A 21 17.14 0.41 -7.18
CA ARG A 21 16.12 0.39 -8.24
C ARG A 21 16.32 -0.72 -9.26
N LYS A 22 17.52 -1.30 -9.35
CA LYS A 22 17.81 -2.47 -10.19
C LYS A 22 17.78 -3.77 -9.40
N ALA A 23 17.47 -3.72 -8.11
CA ALA A 23 17.54 -4.87 -7.20
C ALA A 23 18.89 -5.61 -7.25
N ASN A 24 20.00 -4.88 -7.37
CA ASN A 24 21.35 -5.45 -7.33
C ASN A 24 21.74 -5.78 -5.87
N VAL A 25 21.16 -6.85 -5.34
CA VAL A 25 21.38 -7.32 -3.96
C VAL A 25 22.85 -7.58 -3.64
N PRO A 26 23.68 -8.20 -4.51
CA PRO A 26 25.10 -8.36 -4.25
C PRO A 26 25.82 -7.05 -3.93
N PHE A 27 25.57 -6.00 -4.73
CA PHE A 27 26.13 -4.67 -4.47
C PHE A 27 25.62 -4.10 -3.14
N LEU A 28 24.32 -4.19 -2.87
CA LEU A 28 23.74 -3.68 -1.62
C LEU A 28 24.32 -4.38 -0.38
N ARG A 29 24.55 -5.70 -0.45
CA ARG A 29 25.17 -6.48 0.64
C ARG A 29 26.64 -6.15 0.82
N GLU A 30 27.38 -5.95 -0.28
CA GLU A 30 28.78 -5.48 -0.21
C GLU A 30 28.84 -4.11 0.47
N ARG A 31 27.99 -3.15 0.06
CA ARG A 31 27.89 -1.83 0.69
C ARG A 31 27.52 -1.92 2.15
N LEU A 32 26.56 -2.78 2.52
CA LEU A 32 26.20 -3.04 3.91
C LEU A 32 27.39 -3.58 4.73
N GLY A 33 28.23 -4.44 4.14
CA GLY A 33 29.44 -4.96 4.78
C GLY A 33 30.54 -3.90 4.99
N ILE A 34 30.65 -2.93 4.08
CA ILE A 34 31.67 -1.86 4.14
C ILE A 34 31.23 -0.72 5.08
N VAL A 35 30.00 -0.23 4.92
CA VAL A 35 29.48 0.95 5.63
C VAL A 35 28.82 0.57 6.96
N GLY A 36 28.42 -0.69 7.10
CA GLY A 36 27.66 -1.18 8.25
C GLY A 36 26.18 -0.81 8.19
N ASN A 37 25.45 -1.16 9.25
CA ASN A 37 23.99 -1.03 9.32
C ASN A 37 23.47 0.41 9.09
N ASN A 38 24.28 1.44 9.35
CA ASN A 38 23.92 2.84 9.08
C ASN A 38 23.57 3.10 7.59
N PHE A 39 24.08 2.27 6.67
CA PHE A 39 23.67 2.28 5.27
C PHE A 39 22.16 2.13 5.11
N LEU A 40 21.51 1.24 5.86
CA LEU A 40 20.06 1.01 5.76
C LEU A 40 19.23 2.21 6.22
N LEU A 41 19.80 3.06 7.08
CA LEU A 41 19.18 4.30 7.56
C LEU A 41 19.40 5.47 6.62
N SER A 42 20.21 5.30 5.58
CA SER A 42 20.52 6.34 4.62
C SER A 42 19.29 6.69 3.78
N ARG A 43 19.18 7.96 3.38
CA ARG A 43 18.02 8.47 2.64
C ARG A 43 18.45 9.22 1.39
N ALA A 44 17.62 9.13 0.35
CA ALA A 44 17.75 9.96 -0.83
C ALA A 44 17.29 11.40 -0.55
N PRO A 45 17.61 12.37 -1.44
CA PRO A 45 17.16 13.77 -1.30
C PRO A 45 15.64 13.96 -1.17
N ASP A 46 14.86 13.07 -1.78
CA ASP A 46 13.39 13.07 -1.71
C ASP A 46 12.85 12.33 -0.46
N GLY A 47 13.74 11.95 0.46
CA GLY A 47 13.41 11.19 1.66
C GLY A 47 13.19 9.70 1.42
N THR A 48 13.28 9.18 0.20
CA THR A 48 13.14 7.73 -0.01
C THR A 48 14.25 6.95 0.70
N ASN A 49 13.87 5.85 1.34
CA ASN A 49 14.83 4.91 1.91
C ASN A 49 15.06 3.72 0.96
N ILE A 50 15.94 2.79 1.34
CA ILE A 50 16.28 1.64 0.52
C ILE A 50 15.07 0.78 0.11
N LEU A 51 14.07 0.65 1.00
CA LEU A 51 12.87 -0.14 0.72
C LEU A 51 11.98 0.53 -0.34
N HIS A 52 11.79 1.85 -0.31
CA HIS A 52 11.06 2.58 -1.36
C HIS A 52 11.68 2.30 -2.75
N LEU A 53 13.01 2.35 -2.82
CA LEU A 53 13.75 2.16 -4.08
C LEU A 53 13.66 0.71 -4.58
N LEU A 54 13.71 -0.28 -3.66
CA LEU A 54 13.49 -1.68 -4.02
C LEU A 54 12.06 -1.91 -4.54
N MET A 55 11.07 -1.19 -4.02
CA MET A 55 9.69 -1.23 -4.54
C MET A 55 9.54 -0.60 -5.92
N GLN A 56 10.59 -0.04 -6.50
CA GLN A 56 10.64 0.45 -7.89
C GLN A 56 11.38 -0.51 -8.82
N ALA A 57 11.96 -1.61 -8.31
CA ALA A 57 12.68 -2.58 -9.11
C ALA A 57 11.78 -3.27 -10.15
N PRO A 58 12.28 -3.71 -11.31
CA PRO A 58 11.46 -4.42 -12.29
C PRO A 58 11.01 -5.81 -11.78
N ALA A 59 10.05 -6.41 -12.48
CA ALA A 59 9.68 -7.80 -12.26
C ALA A 59 10.90 -8.71 -12.45
N PHE A 60 10.99 -9.76 -11.65
CA PHE A 60 12.07 -10.74 -11.77
C PHE A 60 11.66 -11.85 -12.74
N GLU A 61 12.34 -11.92 -13.89
CA GLU A 61 12.20 -13.07 -14.78
C GLU A 61 12.76 -14.35 -14.14
N ILE A 62 13.73 -14.20 -13.23
CA ILE A 62 14.43 -15.30 -12.57
C ILE A 62 14.05 -15.35 -11.09
N LYS A 63 13.41 -16.44 -10.68
CA LYS A 63 12.93 -16.67 -9.29
C LYS A 63 14.03 -16.58 -8.22
N CYS A 64 15.30 -16.86 -8.55
CA CYS A 64 16.39 -16.72 -7.57
C CYS A 64 16.63 -15.25 -7.18
N VAL A 65 16.53 -14.32 -8.13
CA VAL A 65 16.72 -12.88 -7.87
C VAL A 65 15.61 -12.35 -6.97
N GLN A 66 14.36 -12.79 -7.20
CA GLN A 66 13.24 -12.48 -6.31
C GLN A 66 13.53 -12.91 -4.86
N ARG A 67 14.02 -14.14 -4.65
CA ARG A 67 14.36 -14.63 -3.31
C ARG A 67 15.47 -13.83 -2.65
N GLU A 68 16.52 -13.48 -3.40
CA GLU A 68 17.62 -12.66 -2.86
C GLU A 68 17.13 -11.29 -2.38
N VAL A 69 16.18 -10.68 -3.10
CA VAL A 69 15.57 -9.41 -2.72
C VAL A 69 14.68 -9.56 -1.50
N GLU A 70 13.84 -10.59 -1.45
CA GLU A 70 13.01 -10.91 -0.29
C GLU A 70 13.87 -11.14 0.96
N GLU A 71 14.96 -11.89 0.84
CA GLU A 71 15.91 -12.13 1.93
C GLU A 71 16.61 -10.84 2.37
N PHE A 72 17.04 -9.99 1.43
CA PHE A 72 17.64 -8.70 1.79
C PHE A 72 16.64 -7.79 2.53
N ILE A 73 15.39 -7.73 2.05
CA ILE A 73 14.33 -6.97 2.71
C ILE A 73 14.07 -7.51 4.12
N LYS A 74 14.03 -8.85 4.26
CA LYS A 74 13.87 -9.54 5.53
C LYS A 74 14.97 -9.12 6.52
N ASP A 75 16.23 -9.26 6.11
CA ASP A 75 17.39 -8.92 6.94
C ASP A 75 17.36 -7.44 7.35
N ALA A 76 17.01 -6.54 6.43
CA ALA A 76 16.91 -5.12 6.71
C ALA A 76 15.83 -4.80 7.75
N LEU A 77 14.67 -5.47 7.70
CA LEU A 77 13.58 -5.31 8.66
C LEU A 77 13.87 -5.98 10.01
N GLU A 78 14.69 -7.03 10.06
CA GLU A 78 15.18 -7.60 11.32
C GLU A 78 16.10 -6.62 12.06
N ILE A 79 16.92 -5.86 11.32
CA ILE A 79 17.81 -4.85 11.92
C ILE A 79 17.02 -3.59 12.29
N PHE A 80 16.17 -3.09 11.38
CA PHE A 80 15.41 -1.85 11.55
C PHE A 80 13.95 -2.00 11.12
N PRO A 81 13.06 -2.51 12.00
CA PRO A 81 11.66 -2.75 11.66
C PRO A 81 10.90 -1.51 11.19
N TYR A 82 11.27 -0.33 11.69
CA TYR A 82 10.59 0.93 11.38
C TYR A 82 10.86 1.45 9.96
N LEU A 83 11.77 0.85 9.18
CA LEU A 83 12.02 1.23 7.79
C LEU A 83 10.77 1.15 6.92
N ILE A 84 9.86 0.21 7.22
CA ILE A 84 8.57 0.07 6.52
C ILE A 84 7.59 1.20 6.81
N CYS A 85 7.75 1.91 7.94
CA CYS A 85 6.90 3.02 8.34
C CYS A 85 7.51 4.39 8.04
N GLN A 86 8.79 4.45 7.64
CA GLN A 86 9.41 5.70 7.21
C GLN A 86 8.75 6.20 5.92
N THR A 87 8.66 7.51 5.78
CA THR A 87 7.99 8.12 4.64
C THR A 87 8.89 9.07 3.85
N ASP A 88 8.78 9.06 2.53
CA ASP A 88 9.35 10.09 1.65
C ASP A 88 8.77 11.51 1.94
N LEU A 89 9.20 12.52 1.17
CA LEU A 89 8.68 13.89 1.28
C LEU A 89 7.19 14.04 0.95
N ASN A 90 6.59 13.06 0.26
CA ASN A 90 5.16 13.01 -0.04
C ASN A 90 4.37 12.21 1.00
N ASN A 91 4.98 11.85 2.13
CA ASN A 91 4.42 10.97 3.16
C ASN A 91 4.06 9.55 2.64
N ASN A 92 4.57 9.12 1.48
CA ASN A 92 4.48 7.74 1.05
C ASN A 92 5.45 6.90 1.87
N ASN A 93 5.00 5.77 2.40
CA ASN A 93 5.88 4.72 2.90
C ASN A 93 6.16 3.69 1.77
N PRO A 94 7.04 2.69 1.96
CA PRO A 94 7.34 1.69 0.93
C PRO A 94 6.10 0.96 0.40
N VAL A 95 5.06 0.74 1.22
CA VAL A 95 3.82 0.07 0.79
C VAL A 95 3.00 0.94 -0.16
N HIS A 96 3.09 2.27 -0.06
CA HIS A 96 2.47 3.17 -1.05
C HIS A 96 3.12 3.00 -2.44
N GLU A 97 4.45 2.87 -2.49
CA GLU A 97 5.16 2.60 -3.75
C GLU A 97 4.83 1.22 -4.29
N PHE A 98 4.82 0.20 -3.42
CA PHE A 98 4.42 -1.16 -3.77
C PHE A 98 3.00 -1.23 -4.35
N ALA A 99 2.07 -0.45 -3.81
CA ALA A 99 0.67 -0.45 -4.25
C ALA A 99 0.47 -0.04 -5.71
N ARG A 100 1.40 0.72 -6.29
CA ARG A 100 1.31 1.20 -7.68
C ARG A 100 1.85 0.20 -8.71
N ARG A 101 2.37 -0.94 -8.28
CA ARG A 101 3.10 -1.88 -9.13
C ARG A 101 2.17 -2.72 -10.02
N HIS A 102 2.52 -2.81 -11.30
CA HIS A 102 1.80 -3.59 -12.31
C HIS A 102 2.12 -5.09 -12.34
N ASP A 103 3.17 -5.50 -11.62
CA ASP A 103 3.71 -6.86 -11.59
C ASP A 103 3.53 -7.52 -10.21
N PHE A 104 2.49 -7.10 -9.47
CA PHE A 104 2.17 -7.57 -8.12
C PHE A 104 2.29 -9.09 -7.90
N PRO A 105 1.87 -10.00 -8.82
CA PRO A 105 1.99 -11.44 -8.60
C PRO A 105 3.43 -11.93 -8.36
N TYR A 106 4.44 -11.24 -8.87
CA TYR A 106 5.86 -11.56 -8.63
C TYR A 106 6.37 -11.05 -7.27
N TRP A 107 5.58 -10.22 -6.59
CA TRP A 107 5.96 -9.49 -5.40
C TRP A 107 5.00 -9.71 -4.23
N SER A 108 3.99 -10.57 -4.38
CA SER A 108 2.93 -10.76 -3.38
C SER A 108 3.48 -11.21 -2.01
N SER A 109 4.50 -12.07 -2.02
CA SER A 109 5.24 -12.52 -0.82
C SER A 109 5.90 -11.39 -0.05
N VAL A 110 6.33 -10.31 -0.72
CA VAL A 110 6.91 -9.15 -0.04
C VAL A 110 5.87 -8.40 0.79
N LEU A 111 4.63 -8.31 0.30
CA LEU A 111 3.54 -7.70 1.06
C LEU A 111 3.20 -8.51 2.32
N ASP A 112 3.15 -9.84 2.20
CA ASP A 112 2.94 -10.74 3.34
C ASP A 112 4.08 -10.58 4.36
N LEU A 113 5.33 -10.56 3.89
CA LEU A 113 6.51 -10.33 4.73
C LEU A 113 6.41 -9.01 5.49
N TYR A 114 6.06 -7.92 4.79
CA TYR A 114 5.85 -6.60 5.37
C TYR A 114 4.81 -6.59 6.49
N TYR A 115 3.64 -7.19 6.24
CA TYR A 115 2.57 -7.22 7.22
C TYR A 115 2.90 -8.08 8.44
N ASP A 116 3.55 -9.23 8.21
CA ASP A 116 4.02 -10.12 9.25
C ASP A 116 5.03 -9.46 10.18
N TYR A 117 6.04 -8.77 9.64
CA TYR A 117 7.05 -8.07 10.43
C TYR A 117 6.44 -6.93 11.25
N PHE A 118 5.53 -6.16 10.66
CA PHE A 118 4.81 -5.12 11.39
C PHE A 118 4.01 -5.72 12.54
N THR A 119 3.25 -6.79 12.29
CA THR A 119 2.41 -7.42 13.33
C THR A 119 3.25 -8.02 14.46
N ARG A 120 4.40 -8.62 14.15
CA ARG A 120 5.35 -9.13 15.15
C ARG A 120 5.93 -8.00 15.99
N SER A 121 6.44 -6.94 15.36
CA SER A 121 7.02 -5.80 16.07
C SER A 121 6.02 -5.08 16.97
N GLN A 122 4.75 -4.97 16.58
CA GLN A 122 3.69 -4.41 17.43
C GLN A 122 3.41 -5.27 18.67
N LYS A 123 3.43 -6.61 18.53
CA LYS A 123 3.25 -7.52 19.68
C LYS A 123 4.39 -7.37 20.68
N GLU A 124 5.63 -7.28 20.20
CA GLU A 124 6.81 -7.07 21.05
C GLU A 124 6.83 -5.66 21.70
N ALA A 125 6.41 -4.63 20.96
CA ALA A 125 6.32 -3.27 21.48
C ALA A 125 5.25 -3.10 22.58
N SER A 126 4.09 -3.75 22.43
CA SER A 126 3.02 -3.72 23.44
C SER A 126 3.40 -4.35 24.79
N THR A 127 4.48 -5.14 24.83
CA THR A 127 5.05 -5.65 26.09
C THR A 127 6.06 -4.72 26.76
N ASN A 128 6.56 -3.70 26.05
CA ASN A 128 7.72 -2.89 26.47
C ASN A 128 7.48 -1.36 26.50
N ASP A 129 6.22 -0.88 26.45
CA ASP A 129 5.88 0.56 26.41
C ASP A 129 6.61 1.35 25.30
N VAL A 130 6.93 0.70 24.18
CA VAL A 130 7.60 1.31 23.03
C VAL A 130 6.57 1.97 22.10
N LEU A 131 6.96 3.08 21.47
CA LEU A 131 6.18 3.82 20.45
C LEU A 131 5.51 2.88 19.44
N LEU A 132 4.19 2.72 19.57
CA LEU A 132 3.33 2.06 18.60
C LEU A 132 3.28 2.93 17.33
N TYR A 133 3.86 2.44 16.25
CA TYR A 133 3.69 3.08 14.94
C TYR A 133 2.33 2.69 14.34
N HIS A 134 1.73 3.57 13.56
CA HIS A 134 0.54 3.23 12.77
C HIS A 134 0.89 2.14 11.75
N SER A 135 -0.08 1.27 11.46
CA SER A 135 0.07 0.26 10.40
C SER A 135 0.52 0.93 9.11
N PRO A 136 1.55 0.43 8.42
CA PRO A 136 1.97 0.99 7.15
C PRO A 136 0.84 0.93 6.10
N LEU A 137 -0.16 0.04 6.28
CA LEU A 137 -1.36 -0.04 5.45
C LEU A 137 -2.37 1.10 5.70
N GLN A 138 -2.29 1.77 6.86
CA GLN A 138 -3.21 2.82 7.30
C GLN A 138 -2.58 4.22 7.27
N MET A 139 -1.27 4.32 7.01
CA MET A 139 -0.60 5.60 6.83
C MET A 139 -1.16 6.33 5.61
N LYS A 140 -1.29 7.64 5.71
CA LYS A 140 -1.79 8.49 4.64
C LYS A 140 -0.66 9.35 4.09
N ASN A 141 -0.55 9.39 2.76
CA ASN A 141 0.34 10.31 2.08
C ASN A 141 -0.20 11.76 2.11
N VAL A 142 0.48 12.71 1.47
CA VAL A 142 0.08 14.13 1.47
C VAL A 142 -1.30 14.39 0.82
N GLN A 143 -1.78 13.50 -0.05
CA GLN A 143 -3.14 13.53 -0.61
C GLN A 143 -4.16 12.76 0.27
N GLY A 144 -3.76 12.33 1.47
CA GLY A 144 -4.61 11.53 2.34
C GLY A 144 -4.81 10.09 1.86
N ASN A 145 -4.16 9.67 0.77
CA ASN A 145 -4.30 8.34 0.21
C ASN A 145 -3.50 7.35 1.06
N MET A 146 -4.14 6.24 1.41
CA MET A 146 -3.48 5.04 1.95
C MET A 146 -3.02 4.12 0.79
N PRO A 147 -2.17 3.11 1.03
CA PRO A 147 -1.77 2.17 -0.02
C PRO A 147 -2.94 1.56 -0.81
N LEU A 148 -4.05 1.21 -0.14
CA LEU A 148 -5.25 0.70 -0.85
C LEU A 148 -5.83 1.71 -1.86
N HIS A 149 -5.85 3.01 -1.51
CA HIS A 149 -6.33 4.04 -2.44
C HIS A 149 -5.45 4.10 -3.69
N LEU A 150 -4.13 4.01 -3.51
CA LEU A 150 -3.17 4.03 -4.62
C LEU A 150 -3.24 2.78 -5.48
N ALA A 151 -3.43 1.60 -4.88
CA ALA A 151 -3.63 0.37 -5.65
C ALA A 151 -4.86 0.45 -6.56
N ILE A 152 -5.96 1.04 -6.08
CA ILE A 152 -7.16 1.24 -6.88
C ILE A 152 -6.94 2.30 -7.97
N LEU A 153 -6.33 3.44 -7.62
CA LEU A 153 -6.01 4.50 -8.59
C LEU A 153 -5.06 4.04 -9.69
N ALA A 154 -4.14 3.13 -9.36
CA ALA A 154 -3.23 2.51 -10.33
C ALA A 154 -3.87 1.32 -11.07
N GLU A 155 -5.14 1.01 -10.82
CA GLU A 155 -5.88 -0.13 -11.38
C GLU A 155 -5.22 -1.49 -11.09
N GLN A 156 -4.53 -1.59 -9.95
CA GLN A 156 -3.84 -2.79 -9.48
C GLN A 156 -4.75 -3.64 -8.61
N VAL A 157 -5.78 -4.22 -9.23
CA VAL A 157 -6.86 -4.95 -8.53
C VAL A 157 -6.35 -6.11 -7.67
N TYR A 158 -5.31 -6.82 -8.13
CA TYR A 158 -4.68 -7.91 -7.36
C TYR A 158 -4.00 -7.41 -6.09
N CYS A 159 -3.27 -6.29 -6.19
CA CYS A 159 -2.64 -5.66 -5.03
C CYS A 159 -3.71 -5.10 -4.08
N ALA A 160 -4.75 -4.45 -4.61
CA ALA A 160 -5.86 -3.91 -3.82
C ALA A 160 -6.57 -5.02 -3.02
N ARG A 161 -6.80 -6.18 -3.64
CA ARG A 161 -7.37 -7.35 -2.94
C ARG A 161 -6.44 -7.87 -1.85
N ALA A 162 -5.14 -8.01 -2.10
CA ALA A 162 -4.21 -8.49 -1.09
C ALA A 162 -4.12 -7.53 0.10
N LEU A 163 -4.05 -6.22 -0.14
CA LEU A 163 -4.06 -5.19 0.91
C LEU A 163 -5.32 -5.27 1.78
N MET A 164 -6.47 -5.56 1.16
CA MET A 164 -7.74 -5.77 1.86
C MET A 164 -7.74 -7.02 2.72
N GLU A 165 -7.24 -8.14 2.20
CA GLU A 165 -7.20 -9.41 2.92
C GLU A 165 -6.36 -9.29 4.20
N LEU A 166 -5.32 -8.44 4.19
CA LEU A 166 -4.49 -8.14 5.35
C LEU A 166 -5.20 -7.24 6.37
N ASP A 167 -5.89 -6.17 5.94
CA ASP A 167 -6.62 -5.28 6.84
C ASP A 167 -7.95 -4.80 6.23
N ASN A 168 -9.05 -5.49 6.54
CA ASN A 168 -10.37 -5.12 6.03
C ASN A 168 -10.87 -3.75 6.54
N SER A 169 -10.29 -3.19 7.61
CA SER A 169 -10.73 -1.91 8.15
C SER A 169 -10.43 -0.74 7.21
N VAL A 170 -9.47 -0.90 6.28
CA VAL A 170 -9.00 0.19 5.40
C VAL A 170 -10.07 0.72 4.43
N PHE A 171 -11.15 -0.01 4.18
CA PHE A 171 -12.23 0.39 3.26
C PHE A 171 -13.09 1.56 3.74
N GLY A 172 -13.17 1.79 5.05
CA GLY A 172 -13.96 2.89 5.62
C GLY A 172 -13.24 4.23 5.64
N TYR A 173 -11.93 4.24 5.38
CA TYR A 173 -11.12 5.46 5.47
C TYR A 173 -11.23 6.29 4.20
N ILE A 174 -11.05 7.60 4.37
CA ILE A 174 -11.15 8.59 3.30
C ILE A 174 -9.83 9.31 3.05
N ASN A 175 -9.61 9.73 1.80
CA ASN A 175 -8.52 10.62 1.41
C ASN A 175 -8.87 12.11 1.65
N THR A 176 -8.01 13.05 1.20
CA THR A 176 -8.26 14.50 1.38
C THR A 176 -9.47 15.01 0.60
N ARG A 177 -9.89 14.30 -0.45
CA ARG A 177 -11.14 14.57 -1.20
C ARG A 177 -12.36 13.90 -0.58
N LYS A 178 -12.23 13.37 0.65
CA LYS A 178 -13.27 12.59 1.33
C LYS A 178 -13.70 11.32 0.58
N GLU A 179 -12.90 10.87 -0.37
CA GLU A 179 -13.19 9.67 -1.15
C GLU A 179 -12.76 8.43 -0.36
N THR A 180 -13.66 7.47 -0.26
CA THR A 180 -13.33 6.10 0.19
C THR A 180 -12.72 5.30 -0.97
N PRO A 181 -12.06 4.16 -0.71
CA PRO A 181 -11.67 3.20 -1.75
C PRO A 181 -12.80 2.84 -2.73
N LEU A 182 -14.06 2.80 -2.26
CA LEU A 182 -15.22 2.52 -3.12
C LEU A 182 -15.52 3.67 -4.09
N HIS A 183 -15.32 4.94 -3.71
CA HIS A 183 -15.43 6.06 -4.64
C HIS A 183 -14.40 5.96 -5.76
N LEU A 184 -13.16 5.61 -5.40
CA LEU A 184 -12.07 5.46 -6.37
C LEU A 184 -12.33 4.30 -7.32
N LEU A 185 -12.85 3.17 -6.81
CA LEU A 185 -13.21 2.01 -7.64
C LEU A 185 -14.26 2.38 -8.70
N CYS A 186 -15.16 3.31 -8.37
CA CYS A 186 -16.19 3.81 -9.27
C CYS A 186 -15.66 4.81 -10.32
N GLN A 187 -14.44 5.33 -10.12
CA GLN A 187 -13.73 6.22 -11.06
C GLN A 187 -12.79 5.46 -12.01
N CYS A 188 -12.43 4.22 -11.70
CA CYS A 188 -11.60 3.39 -12.57
C CYS A 188 -12.24 3.26 -13.96
N GLN A 189 -11.40 3.16 -15.00
CA GLN A 189 -11.89 3.08 -16.38
C GLN A 189 -12.67 1.79 -16.60
N GLU A 190 -13.69 1.88 -17.46
CA GLU A 190 -14.41 0.69 -17.89
C GLU A 190 -13.46 -0.19 -18.73
N THR A 191 -13.07 -1.34 -18.19
CA THR A 191 -12.26 -2.32 -18.92
C THR A 191 -13.15 -3.17 -19.82
N ALA A 192 -12.65 -3.52 -21.01
CA ALA A 192 -13.36 -4.42 -21.93
C ALA A 192 -13.60 -5.82 -21.33
N VAL A 193 -12.72 -6.24 -20.42
CA VAL A 193 -12.85 -7.49 -19.66
C VAL A 193 -13.07 -7.13 -18.20
N TRP A 194 -14.25 -7.48 -17.69
CA TRP A 194 -14.58 -7.32 -16.28
C TRP A 194 -13.80 -8.30 -15.41
N CYS A 195 -13.08 -7.80 -14.40
CA CYS A 195 -12.43 -8.65 -13.42
C CYS A 195 -13.38 -8.90 -12.23
N PRO A 196 -13.72 -10.15 -11.88
CA PRO A 196 -14.63 -10.45 -10.76
C PRO A 196 -14.17 -9.88 -9.41
N MET A 197 -12.88 -9.56 -9.28
CA MET A 197 -12.33 -8.94 -8.07
C MET A 197 -12.88 -7.54 -7.79
N TYR A 198 -13.35 -6.82 -8.82
CA TYR A 198 -14.09 -5.57 -8.62
C TYR A 198 -15.38 -5.78 -7.79
N GLU A 199 -16.06 -6.92 -7.98
CA GLU A 199 -17.26 -7.26 -7.20
C GLU A 199 -16.92 -7.49 -5.73
N GLU A 200 -15.83 -8.20 -5.46
CA GLU A 200 -15.36 -8.46 -4.11
C GLU A 200 -15.00 -7.16 -3.37
N LEU A 201 -14.21 -6.29 -4.02
CA LEU A 201 -13.82 -4.98 -3.46
C LEU A 201 -15.05 -4.10 -3.21
N ALA A 202 -16.01 -4.09 -4.13
CA ALA A 202 -17.24 -3.31 -3.98
C ALA A 202 -18.11 -3.79 -2.82
N MET A 203 -18.32 -5.12 -2.72
CA MET A 203 -19.07 -5.74 -1.63
C MET A 203 -18.46 -5.41 -0.27
N LYS A 204 -17.13 -5.43 -0.18
CA LYS A 204 -16.38 -5.10 1.04
C LYS A 204 -16.50 -3.63 1.40
N GLY A 205 -16.38 -2.72 0.43
CA GLY A 205 -16.62 -1.30 0.62
C GLY A 205 -18.04 -1.02 1.15
N ILE A 206 -19.06 -1.66 0.57
CA ILE A 206 -20.44 -1.53 1.03
C ILE A 206 -20.60 -2.07 2.45
N ALA A 207 -20.03 -3.23 2.76
CA ALA A 207 -20.07 -3.82 4.10
C ALA A 207 -19.39 -2.93 5.15
N ALA A 208 -18.37 -2.17 4.76
CA ALA A 208 -17.70 -1.17 5.59
C ALA A 208 -18.50 0.16 5.72
N GLY A 209 -19.71 0.24 5.13
CA GLY A 209 -20.55 1.44 5.17
C GLY A 209 -20.22 2.51 4.13
N ALA A 210 -19.25 2.25 3.24
CA ALA A 210 -18.77 3.25 2.27
C ALA A 210 -19.80 3.59 1.18
N GLY A 211 -20.81 2.75 0.97
CA GLY A 211 -21.79 2.89 -0.12
C GLY A 211 -22.67 4.15 -0.05
N VAL A 212 -22.85 4.71 1.15
CA VAL A 212 -23.66 5.92 1.38
C VAL A 212 -22.83 7.15 1.76
N MET A 213 -21.51 6.99 1.91
CA MET A 213 -20.62 8.10 2.23
C MET A 213 -20.57 9.06 1.04
N GLN A 214 -20.46 10.36 1.32
CA GLN A 214 -20.29 11.39 0.31
C GLN A 214 -18.86 11.91 0.31
N ASP A 215 -18.29 12.08 -0.88
CA ASP A 215 -17.01 12.73 -1.06
C ASP A 215 -17.13 14.27 -0.99
N ILE A 216 -16.06 14.99 -1.37
CA ILE A 216 -15.99 16.45 -1.27
C ILE A 216 -17.00 17.18 -2.16
N ASP A 217 -17.45 16.56 -3.25
CA ASP A 217 -18.47 17.15 -4.14
C ASP A 217 -19.90 16.74 -3.74
N GLY A 218 -20.04 15.99 -2.64
CA GLY A 218 -21.32 15.48 -2.17
C GLY A 218 -21.82 14.24 -2.91
N LEU A 219 -20.98 13.62 -3.75
CA LEU A 219 -21.36 12.43 -4.51
C LEU A 219 -21.10 11.17 -3.69
N THR A 220 -22.02 10.21 -3.74
CA THR A 220 -21.80 8.85 -3.24
C THR A 220 -21.02 8.03 -4.27
N PRO A 221 -20.46 6.85 -3.93
CA PRO A 221 -19.78 6.03 -4.94
C PRO A 221 -20.66 5.68 -6.14
N PHE A 222 -21.96 5.44 -5.91
CA PHE A 222 -22.91 5.20 -7.00
C PHE A 222 -23.04 6.40 -7.95
N LEU A 223 -23.14 7.61 -7.40
CA LEU A 223 -23.20 8.83 -8.21
C LEU A 223 -21.87 9.09 -8.92
N ARG A 224 -20.74 8.76 -8.28
CA ARG A 224 -19.42 8.88 -8.90
C ARG A 224 -19.23 7.89 -10.06
N ALA A 225 -19.79 6.67 -9.95
CA ALA A 225 -19.84 5.72 -11.07
C ALA A 225 -20.68 6.27 -12.24
N ALA A 226 -21.80 6.92 -11.94
CA ALA A 226 -22.64 7.56 -12.96
C ALA A 226 -21.94 8.73 -13.65
N GLU A 227 -21.25 9.58 -12.89
CA GLU A 227 -20.45 10.70 -13.42
C GLU A 227 -19.32 10.23 -14.34
N ASN A 228 -18.68 9.10 -14.01
CA ASN A 228 -17.59 8.53 -14.81
C ASN A 228 -18.08 7.55 -15.90
N HIS A 229 -19.39 7.46 -16.12
CA HIS A 229 -20.00 6.53 -17.08
C HIS A 229 -19.57 5.06 -16.90
N ASN A 230 -19.23 4.65 -15.68
CA ASN A 230 -18.79 3.28 -15.38
C ASN A 230 -20.03 2.37 -15.21
N PHE A 231 -20.59 1.93 -16.33
CA PHE A 231 -21.83 1.14 -16.36
C PHE A 231 -21.72 -0.20 -15.62
N ASN A 232 -20.54 -0.82 -15.61
CA ASN A 232 -20.31 -2.06 -14.88
C ASN A 232 -20.43 -1.85 -13.36
N MET A 233 -19.82 -0.78 -12.83
CA MET A 233 -19.98 -0.42 -11.42
C MET A 233 -21.41 0.00 -11.08
N ILE A 234 -22.11 0.73 -11.95
CA ILE A 234 -23.53 1.08 -11.74
C ILE A 234 -24.39 -0.19 -11.62
N LYS A 235 -24.25 -1.13 -12.57
CA LYS A 235 -24.98 -2.40 -12.56
C LYS A 235 -24.68 -3.22 -11.31
N LEU A 236 -23.41 -3.31 -10.93
CA LEU A 236 -22.96 -4.02 -9.74
C LEU A 236 -23.53 -3.40 -8.46
N LEU A 237 -23.36 -2.09 -8.27
CA LEU A 237 -23.85 -1.43 -7.06
C LEU A 237 -25.38 -1.53 -6.98
N TYR A 238 -26.08 -1.35 -8.10
CA TYR A 238 -27.54 -1.53 -8.15
C TYR A 238 -27.95 -2.95 -7.76
N SER A 239 -27.28 -3.98 -8.27
CA SER A 239 -27.57 -5.37 -7.93
C SER A 239 -27.34 -5.62 -6.44
N ILE A 240 -26.22 -5.17 -5.87
CA ILE A 240 -25.91 -5.33 -4.44
C ILE A 240 -26.96 -4.64 -3.56
N TYR A 241 -27.33 -3.38 -3.86
CA TYR A 241 -28.35 -2.66 -3.09
C TYR A 241 -29.73 -3.32 -3.21
N SER A 242 -30.08 -3.84 -4.39
CA SER A 242 -31.34 -4.55 -4.60
C SER A 242 -31.40 -5.83 -3.76
N LEU A 243 -30.30 -6.59 -3.70
CA LEU A 243 -30.19 -7.81 -2.89
C LEU A 243 -30.28 -7.52 -1.39
N GLN A 244 -29.69 -6.42 -0.91
CA GLN A 244 -29.80 -6.01 0.49
C GLN A 244 -31.24 -5.66 0.89
N LYS A 245 -32.03 -5.06 -0.01
CA LYS A 245 -33.46 -4.79 0.21
C LYS A 245 -34.30 -6.07 0.28
N VAL A 246 -33.84 -7.17 -0.33
CA VAL A 246 -34.53 -8.49 -0.31
C VAL A 246 -34.15 -9.34 0.91
N SER A 247 -33.21 -8.90 1.76
CA SER A 247 -32.86 -9.56 3.03
C SER A 247 -33.40 -8.86 4.31
N PRO A 248 -34.73 -8.70 4.50
CA PRO A 248 -35.27 -8.19 5.77
C PRO A 248 -35.30 -9.24 6.90
N TYR A 249 -34.96 -10.51 6.65
CA TYR A 249 -35.04 -11.59 7.65
C TYR A 249 -33.68 -12.13 8.05
N LYS A 250 -32.95 -11.36 8.88
CA LYS A 250 -31.99 -11.86 9.89
C LYS A 250 -31.57 -10.72 10.82
N ARG A 251 -32.53 -10.23 11.62
CA ARG A 251 -32.22 -9.62 12.93
C ARG A 251 -32.86 -10.51 13.99
N ARG A 252 -32.04 -11.28 14.68
CA ARG A 252 -32.27 -11.79 16.04
C ARG A 252 -30.97 -11.58 16.79
#